data_AF-A0A961AK32-F1
#
_entry.id   AF-A0A961AK32-F1
#
_cell.length_a   1.000
_cell.length_b   1.000
_cell.length_c   1.000
_cell.angle_alpha   90.00
_cell.angle_beta   90.00
_cell.angle_gamma   90.00
#
_symmetry.space_group_name_H-M   'P 1'
#
loop_
_entity.id
_entity.type
_entity.pdbx_description
1 polymer ?
#
loop_
_entity_poly.entity_id
_entity_poly.type
_entity_poly.pdbx_seq_one_letter_code
_entity_poly.pdbx_strand_id
1 'polypeptide(L)'
;LFQLIGHARYRNDDAGRATLWYDRAALFAPRNAELRQNLNFLQEQNRFLTFPPSSLFTDWSLLLKQNEWLLLAGIGFALLLLPIAWMQLSRCCRGTLAATSALGGILLATAIVFLWLRPQGSTRVANLEIVTEKDVAAHTSATLVSSSVIDLPPGSQVRLIEKRGDWSYCEIPYQRENLRGWIETAVLTPLWPYDARWLP
;
A
#
# COMPACT_ATOMS: atom_id res chain seq x y z
N LEU A 1 12.98 -2.95 -12.61
CA LEU A 1 13.86 -1.77 -12.40
C LEU A 1 14.00 -1.42 -10.92
N PHE A 2 12.92 -1.00 -10.23
CA PHE A 2 12.98 -0.56 -8.82
C PHE A 2 13.65 -1.58 -7.88
N GLN A 3 13.31 -2.87 -7.98
CA GLN A 3 13.94 -3.93 -7.19
C GLN A 3 15.46 -4.03 -7.41
N LEU A 4 15.95 -3.85 -8.65
CA LEU A 4 17.39 -3.89 -8.96
C LEU A 4 18.12 -2.69 -8.34
N ILE A 5 17.49 -1.51 -8.34
CA ILE A 5 18.04 -0.31 -7.68
C ILE A 5 18.08 -0.54 -6.16
N GLY A 6 17.04 -1.14 -5.59
CA GLY A 6 17.02 -1.55 -4.17
C GLY A 6 18.18 -2.48 -3.82
N HIS A 7 18.42 -3.51 -4.63
CA HIS A 7 19.57 -4.41 -4.47
C HIS A 7 20.92 -3.68 -4.54
N ALA A 8 21.08 -2.75 -5.48
CA ALA A 8 22.31 -1.97 -5.61
C ALA A 8 22.55 -1.07 -4.39
N ARG A 9 21.50 -0.41 -3.88
CA ARG A 9 21.58 0.43 -2.67
C ARG A 9 21.87 -0.39 -1.42
N TYR A 10 21.25 -1.55 -1.29
CA TYR A 10 21.50 -2.48 -0.20
C TYR A 10 22.98 -2.92 -0.17
N ARG A 11 23.57 -3.25 -1.33
CA ARG A 11 24.99 -3.61 -1.44
C ARG A 11 25.94 -2.46 -1.07
N ASN A 12 25.48 -1.21 -1.16
CA ASN A 12 26.23 -0.02 -0.77
C ASN A 12 26.00 0.38 0.70
N ASP A 13 25.41 -0.48 1.53
CA ASP A 13 25.08 -0.22 2.94
C ASP A 13 24.10 0.98 3.15
N ASP A 14 23.35 1.33 2.10
CA ASP A 14 22.37 2.42 2.11
C ASP A 14 20.97 1.83 2.30
N ALA A 15 20.71 1.37 3.53
CA ALA A 15 19.49 0.64 3.86
C ALA A 15 18.22 1.50 3.72
N GLY A 16 18.26 2.78 4.08
CA GLY A 16 17.11 3.67 3.98
C GLY A 16 16.66 3.88 2.54
N ARG A 17 17.60 4.14 1.62
CA ARG A 17 17.27 4.20 0.19
C ARG A 17 16.91 2.84 -0.38
N ALA A 18 17.51 1.75 0.09
CA ALA A 18 17.14 0.41 -0.34
C ALA A 18 15.67 0.11 -0.01
N THR A 19 15.23 0.38 1.22
CA THR A 19 13.82 0.27 1.65
C THR A 19 12.91 1.10 0.77
N LEU A 20 13.25 2.36 0.51
CA LEU A 20 12.46 3.23 -0.37
C LEU A 20 12.27 2.66 -1.77
N TRP A 21 13.30 2.07 -2.37
CA TRP A 21 13.16 1.45 -3.70
C TRP A 21 12.39 0.15 -3.68
N TYR A 22 12.51 -0.65 -2.61
CA TYR A 22 11.68 -1.84 -2.44
C TYR A 22 10.21 -1.49 -2.21
N ASP A 23 9.91 -0.47 -1.40
CA ASP A 23 8.53 0.01 -1.21
C ASP A 23 7.93 0.49 -2.53
N ARG A 24 8.70 1.24 -3.34
CA ARG A 24 8.28 1.62 -4.71
C ARG A 24 8.00 0.42 -5.59
N ALA A 25 8.82 -0.63 -5.52
CA ALA A 25 8.57 -1.86 -6.24
C ALA A 25 7.31 -2.60 -5.71
N ALA A 26 7.06 -2.55 -4.40
CA ALA A 26 5.89 -3.12 -3.76
C ALA A 26 4.59 -2.46 -4.24
N LEU A 27 4.63 -1.18 -4.61
CA LEU A 27 3.46 -0.47 -5.15
C LEU A 27 2.89 -1.15 -6.41
N PHE A 28 3.76 -1.72 -7.26
CA PHE A 28 3.39 -2.40 -8.50
C PHE A 28 3.20 -3.90 -8.35
N ALA A 29 4.02 -4.54 -7.52
CA ALA A 29 4.04 -5.99 -7.35
C ALA A 29 3.92 -6.40 -5.86
N PRO A 30 2.78 -6.10 -5.21
CA PRO A 30 2.62 -6.36 -3.77
C PRO A 30 2.68 -7.86 -3.41
N ARG A 31 2.44 -8.74 -4.38
CA ARG A 31 2.44 -10.21 -4.18
C ARG A 31 3.82 -10.84 -4.26
N ASN A 32 4.84 -10.10 -4.71
CA ASN A 32 6.18 -10.66 -4.89
C ASN A 32 6.75 -11.12 -3.53
N ALA A 33 6.99 -12.43 -3.41
CA ALA A 33 7.47 -13.04 -2.17
C ALA A 33 8.90 -12.60 -1.84
N GLU A 34 9.76 -12.49 -2.86
CA GLU A 34 11.15 -12.06 -2.68
C GLU A 34 11.21 -10.62 -2.15
N LEU A 35 10.37 -9.74 -2.68
CA LEU A 35 10.33 -8.34 -2.26
C LEU A 35 9.88 -8.21 -0.80
N ARG A 36 8.84 -8.96 -0.42
CA ARG A 36 8.37 -9.00 0.98
C ARG A 36 9.44 -9.55 1.91
N GLN A 37 10.15 -10.59 1.50
CA GLN A 37 11.26 -11.15 2.27
C GLN A 37 12.38 -10.11 2.46
N ASN A 38 12.74 -9.38 1.41
CA ASN A 38 13.78 -8.34 1.49
C ASN A 38 13.37 -7.18 2.40
N LEU A 39 12.12 -6.72 2.32
CA LEU A 39 11.59 -5.69 3.22
C LEU A 39 11.55 -6.17 4.67
N ASN A 40 11.08 -7.40 4.92
CA ASN A 40 11.07 -7.99 6.25
C ASN A 40 12.48 -8.12 6.83
N PHE A 41 13.45 -8.54 6.01
CA PHE A 41 14.84 -8.63 6.42
C PHE A 41 15.40 -7.26 6.86
N LEU A 42 15.15 -6.21 6.07
CA LEU A 42 15.55 -4.84 6.43
C LEU A 42 14.80 -4.34 7.68
N GLN A 43 13.53 -4.69 7.82
CA GLN A 43 12.71 -4.35 8.97
C GLN A 43 13.24 -4.99 10.25
N GLU A 44 13.65 -6.26 10.18
CA GLU A 44 14.26 -6.98 11.31
C GLU A 44 15.63 -6.40 11.67
N GLN A 45 16.42 -6.03 10.66
CA GLN A 45 17.76 -5.48 10.84
C GLN A 45 17.74 -4.07 11.47
N ASN A 46 16.91 -3.16 10.93
CA ASN A 46 16.94 -1.75 11.30
C ASN A 46 15.80 -1.34 12.24
N ARG A 47 14.78 -2.18 12.39
CA ARG A 47 13.58 -1.91 13.20
C ARG A 47 12.91 -0.58 12.86
N PHE A 48 12.87 -0.24 11.58
CA PHE A 48 12.28 1.01 11.11
C PHE A 48 10.77 1.03 11.33
N LEU A 49 10.16 2.22 11.35
CA LEU A 49 8.75 2.37 11.67
C LEU A 49 7.92 2.37 10.38
N THR A 50 6.84 1.60 10.32
CA THR A 50 5.94 1.57 9.14
C THR A 50 4.50 1.75 9.58
N PHE A 51 3.68 2.37 8.74
CA PHE A 51 2.25 2.45 9.03
C PHE A 51 1.62 1.06 8.93
N PRO A 52 0.77 0.67 9.90
CA PRO A 52 0.07 -0.60 9.82
C PRO A 52 -0.88 -0.60 8.61
N PRO A 53 -1.08 -1.77 7.97
CA PRO A 53 -2.06 -1.90 6.90
C PRO A 53 -3.45 -1.50 7.41
N SER A 54 -4.20 -0.74 6.60
CA SER A 54 -5.48 -0.15 7.00
C SER A 54 -6.55 -1.18 7.35
N SER A 55 -6.59 -2.31 6.65
CA SER A 55 -7.44 -3.46 6.98
C SER A 55 -7.07 -4.70 6.15
N LEU A 56 -7.36 -5.90 6.67
CA LEU A 56 -7.20 -7.16 5.94
C LEU A 56 -8.01 -7.20 4.64
N PHE A 57 -9.20 -6.58 4.62
CA PHE A 57 -10.03 -6.50 3.43
C PHE A 57 -9.43 -5.60 2.35
N THR A 58 -8.75 -4.53 2.77
CA THR A 58 -7.98 -3.66 1.87
C THR A 58 -6.84 -4.46 1.23
N ASP A 59 -6.10 -5.26 2.00
CA ASP A 59 -5.04 -6.11 1.46
C ASP A 59 -5.57 -7.15 0.47
N TRP A 60 -6.73 -7.76 0.77
CA TRP A 60 -7.39 -8.69 -0.13
C TRP A 60 -7.86 -8.05 -1.43
N SER A 61 -8.32 -6.80 -1.39
CA SER A 61 -8.69 -6.04 -2.59
C SER A 61 -7.50 -5.84 -3.55
N LEU A 62 -6.28 -5.82 -3.02
CA LEU A 62 -5.05 -5.65 -3.79
C LEU A 62 -4.47 -6.97 -4.32
N LEU A 63 -5.08 -8.12 -4.03
CA LEU A 63 -4.64 -9.42 -4.54
C LEU A 63 -4.82 -9.55 -6.06
N LEU A 64 -5.90 -8.99 -6.60
CA LEU A 64 -6.14 -8.96 -8.04
C LEU A 64 -5.98 -7.52 -8.55
N LYS A 65 -5.54 -7.39 -9.80
CA LYS A 65 -5.51 -6.10 -10.48
C LYS A 65 -6.95 -5.59 -10.68
N GLN A 66 -7.11 -4.28 -10.81
CA GLN A 66 -8.42 -3.69 -11.09
C GLN A 66 -9.11 -4.32 -12.31
N ASN A 67 -8.35 -4.56 -13.38
CA ASN A 67 -8.87 -5.21 -14.59
C ASN A 67 -9.32 -6.65 -14.34
N GLU A 68 -8.64 -7.38 -13.46
CA GLU A 68 -9.00 -8.76 -13.12
C GLU A 68 -10.29 -8.79 -12.28
N TRP A 69 -10.47 -7.85 -11.35
CA TRP A 69 -11.75 -7.69 -10.64
C TRP A 69 -12.89 -7.30 -11.57
N LEU A 70 -12.64 -6.44 -12.56
CA LEU A 70 -13.64 -6.08 -13.58
C LEU A 70 -14.02 -7.29 -14.46
N LEU A 71 -13.05 -8.12 -14.82
CA LEU A 71 -13.31 -9.38 -15.53
C LEU A 71 -14.13 -10.34 -14.69
N LEU A 72 -13.79 -10.50 -13.40
CA LEU A 72 -14.57 -11.31 -12.46
C LEU A 72 -16.00 -10.79 -12.30
N ALA A 73 -16.18 -9.47 -12.22
CA ALA A 73 -17.51 -8.86 -12.21
C ALA A 73 -18.27 -9.15 -13.52
N GLY A 74 -17.62 -9.05 -14.68
CA GLY A 74 -18.22 -9.40 -15.97
C GLY A 74 -18.64 -10.87 -16.07
N ILE A 75 -17.78 -11.79 -15.60
CA ILE A 75 -18.08 -13.23 -15.55
C ILE A 75 -19.24 -13.50 -14.58
N GLY A 76 -19.22 -12.90 -13.38
CA GLY A 76 -20.30 -13.02 -12.41
C GLY A 76 -21.64 -12.49 -12.94
N PHE A 77 -21.61 -11.37 -13.66
CA PHE A 77 -22.79 -10.81 -14.32
C PHE A 77 -23.36 -11.74 -15.40
N ALA A 78 -22.50 -12.32 -16.25
CA ALA A 78 -22.92 -13.29 -17.26
C ALA A 78 -23.50 -14.57 -16.62
N LEU A 79 -22.86 -15.08 -15.56
CA LEU A 79 -23.35 -16.22 -14.77
C LEU A 79 -24.65 -15.92 -14.04
N LEU A 80 -24.95 -14.66 -13.73
CA LEU A 80 -26.22 -14.26 -13.15
C LEU A 80 -27.32 -14.18 -14.21
N LEU A 81 -27.08 -13.50 -15.34
CA LEU A 81 -28.12 -13.21 -16.34
C LEU A 81 -28.43 -14.38 -17.28
N LEU A 82 -27.42 -15.13 -17.75
CA LEU A 82 -27.63 -16.20 -18.73
C LEU A 82 -28.54 -17.32 -18.19
N PRO A 83 -28.37 -17.82 -16.95
CA PRO A 83 -29.27 -18.83 -16.41
C PRO A 83 -30.70 -18.29 -16.18
N ILE A 84 -30.83 -17.03 -15.72
CA ILE A 84 -32.15 -16.39 -15.55
C ILE A 84 -32.87 -16.29 -16.89
N ALA A 85 -32.20 -15.82 -17.94
CA ALA A 85 -32.78 -15.74 -19.28
C ALA A 85 -33.18 -17.14 -19.80
N TRP A 86 -32.34 -18.15 -19.57
CA TRP A 86 -32.60 -19.52 -19.99
C TRP A 86 -33.79 -20.18 -19.27
N MET A 87 -34.02 -19.83 -17.99
CA MET A 87 -35.21 -20.28 -17.24
C MET A 87 -36.53 -19.72 -17.80
N GLN A 88 -36.49 -18.54 -18.45
CA GLN A 88 -37.68 -17.96 -19.07
C GLN A 88 -38.02 -18.67 -20.39
N LEU A 89 -37.00 -19.17 -21.10
CA LEU A 89 -37.17 -19.86 -22.37
C LEU A 89 -37.41 -21.38 -22.22
N SER A 90 -36.95 -21.99 -21.13
CA SER A 90 -37.01 -23.44 -20.92
C SER A 90 -37.53 -23.81 -19.52
N ARG A 91 -38.33 -24.88 -19.41
CA ARG A 91 -38.86 -25.37 -18.12
C ARG A 91 -37.99 -26.45 -17.46
N CYS A 92 -36.90 -26.87 -18.10
CA CYS A 92 -36.03 -27.92 -17.61
C CYS A 92 -34.92 -27.35 -16.69
N CYS A 93 -34.48 -28.13 -15.70
CA CYS A 93 -33.30 -27.83 -14.87
C CYS A 93 -33.32 -26.49 -14.09
N ARG A 94 -34.51 -25.96 -13.71
CA ARG A 94 -34.63 -24.68 -13.00
C ARG A 94 -33.84 -24.62 -11.69
N GLY A 95 -33.71 -25.74 -10.96
CA GLY A 95 -32.95 -25.80 -9.71
C GLY A 95 -31.45 -25.55 -9.90
N THR A 96 -30.82 -26.19 -10.89
CA THR A 96 -29.39 -26.01 -11.18
C THR A 96 -29.10 -24.64 -11.79
N LEU A 97 -30.01 -24.13 -12.63
CA LEU A 97 -29.94 -22.78 -13.16
C LEU A 97 -30.06 -21.71 -12.04
N ALA A 98 -30.85 -21.98 -11.00
CA ALA A 98 -31.03 -21.06 -9.88
C ALA A 98 -29.80 -21.04 -8.99
N ALA A 99 -29.21 -22.21 -8.72
CA ALA A 99 -27.96 -22.33 -7.99
C ALA A 99 -26.80 -21.63 -8.71
N THR A 100 -26.69 -21.79 -10.04
CA THR A 100 -25.65 -21.12 -10.84
C THR A 100 -25.83 -19.60 -10.88
N SER A 101 -27.06 -19.11 -11.03
CA SER A 101 -27.35 -17.67 -10.95
C SER A 101 -27.05 -17.08 -9.56
N ALA A 102 -27.40 -17.80 -8.49
CA ALA A 102 -27.06 -17.38 -7.12
C ALA A 102 -25.54 -17.29 -6.91
N LEU A 103 -24.79 -18.28 -7.41
CA LEU A 103 -23.32 -18.27 -7.36
C LEU A 103 -22.73 -17.12 -8.19
N GLY A 104 -23.28 -16.84 -9.37
CA GLY A 104 -22.92 -15.68 -10.19
C GLY A 104 -23.18 -14.35 -9.46
N GLY A 105 -24.30 -14.25 -8.73
CA GLY A 105 -24.64 -13.08 -7.91
C GLY A 105 -23.66 -12.87 -6.75
N ILE A 106 -23.27 -13.93 -6.04
CA ILE A 106 -22.27 -13.86 -4.97
C ILE A 106 -20.92 -13.41 -5.55
N LEU A 107 -20.51 -13.98 -6.69
CA LEU A 107 -19.26 -13.60 -7.35
C LEU A 107 -19.28 -12.12 -7.80
N LEU A 108 -20.39 -11.66 -8.36
CA LEU A 108 -20.56 -10.26 -8.76
C LEU A 108 -20.51 -9.32 -7.55
N ALA A 109 -21.23 -9.65 -6.48
CA ALA A 109 -21.28 -8.85 -5.25
C ALA A 109 -19.89 -8.74 -4.61
N THR A 110 -19.17 -9.86 -4.50
CA THR A 110 -17.80 -9.85 -3.97
C THR A 110 -16.86 -9.01 -4.84
N ALA A 111 -16.88 -9.17 -6.16
CA ALA A 111 -16.08 -8.36 -7.07
C ALA A 111 -16.35 -6.86 -6.92
N ILE A 112 -17.62 -6.45 -6.84
CA ILE A 112 -18.02 -5.05 -6.63
C ILE A 112 -17.52 -4.52 -5.29
N VAL A 113 -17.71 -5.28 -4.21
CA VAL A 113 -17.24 -4.89 -2.86
C VAL A 113 -15.73 -4.69 -2.85
N PHE A 114 -14.95 -5.60 -3.44
CA PHE A 114 -13.49 -5.47 -3.51
C PHE A 114 -13.05 -4.32 -4.42
N LEU A 115 -13.76 -4.04 -5.52
CA LEU A 115 -13.53 -2.85 -6.34
C LEU A 115 -13.77 -1.55 -5.56
N TRP A 116 -14.79 -1.53 -4.71
CA TRP A 116 -15.16 -0.36 -3.92
C TRP A 116 -14.23 -0.12 -2.73
N LEU A 117 -13.78 -1.19 -2.07
CA LEU A 117 -12.83 -1.14 -0.96
C LEU A 117 -11.39 -0.86 -1.40
N ARG A 118 -11.10 -0.94 -2.71
CA ARG A 118 -9.75 -0.78 -3.24
C ARG A 118 -9.28 0.67 -3.05
N PRO A 119 -8.19 0.90 -2.29
CA PRO A 119 -7.66 2.25 -2.11
C PRO A 119 -7.09 2.76 -3.43
N GLN A 120 -7.41 4.02 -3.74
CA GLN A 120 -6.88 4.68 -4.94
C GLN A 120 -5.36 4.86 -4.82
N GLY A 121 -4.66 4.82 -5.95
CA GLY A 121 -3.20 5.03 -5.98
C GLY A 121 -2.76 6.30 -5.26
N SER A 122 -3.53 7.39 -5.39
CA SER A 122 -3.33 8.65 -4.66
C SER A 122 -3.33 8.45 -3.15
N THR A 123 -4.35 7.81 -2.59
CA THR A 123 -4.46 7.58 -1.14
C THR A 123 -3.37 6.65 -0.60
N ARG A 124 -2.84 5.75 -1.42
CA ARG A 124 -1.78 4.81 -1.03
C ARG A 124 -0.40 5.46 -0.83
N VAL A 125 -0.16 6.59 -1.48
CA VAL A 125 1.15 7.29 -1.44
C VAL A 125 1.05 8.72 -0.93
N ALA A 126 -0.17 9.22 -0.69
CA ALA A 126 -0.42 10.60 -0.29
C ALA A 126 0.38 10.95 0.96
N ASN A 127 1.25 11.95 0.79
CA ASN A 127 2.08 12.53 1.84
C ASN A 127 2.97 11.52 2.57
N LEU A 128 3.23 10.34 1.98
CA LEU A 128 4.13 9.35 2.59
C LEU A 128 5.57 9.65 2.17
N GLU A 129 6.43 9.81 3.17
CA GLU A 129 7.85 10.04 3.02
C GLU A 129 8.62 8.97 3.78
N ILE A 130 9.81 8.63 3.29
CA ILE A 130 10.70 7.64 3.88
C ILE A 130 11.98 8.34 4.32
N VAL A 131 12.40 8.03 5.54
CA VAL A 131 13.68 8.46 6.11
C VAL A 131 14.79 7.69 5.41
N THR A 132 15.65 8.40 4.69
CA THR A 132 16.71 7.76 3.89
C THR A 132 18.08 7.76 4.57
N GLU A 133 18.33 8.71 5.47
CA GLU A 133 19.61 8.83 6.19
C GLU A 133 19.63 8.06 7.51
N LYS A 134 20.85 7.91 8.07
CA LYS A 134 21.09 7.28 9.38
C LYS A 134 21.03 8.34 10.48
N ASP A 135 20.79 7.91 11.72
CA ASP A 135 20.81 8.77 12.92
C ASP A 135 19.86 9.97 12.86
N VAL A 136 18.69 9.78 12.25
CA VAL A 136 17.63 10.79 12.18
C VAL A 136 16.73 10.68 13.40
N ALA A 137 16.34 11.83 13.97
CA ALA A 137 15.37 11.90 15.04
C ALA A 137 14.25 12.89 14.70
N ALA A 138 13.07 12.65 15.27
CA ALA A 138 11.99 13.62 15.27
C ALA A 138 12.08 14.52 16.49
N HIS A 139 11.86 15.81 16.31
CA HIS A 139 12.02 16.83 17.33
C HIS A 139 10.68 17.47 17.74
N THR A 140 10.62 18.01 18.95
CA THR A 140 9.41 18.69 19.45
C THR A 140 9.16 20.04 18.76
N SER A 141 10.20 20.69 18.24
CA SER A 141 10.12 21.97 17.53
C SER A 141 11.00 21.95 16.27
N ALA A 142 10.76 22.90 15.36
CA ALA A 142 11.53 23.08 14.12
C ALA A 142 12.93 23.68 14.36
N THR A 143 13.68 23.09 15.31
CA THR A 143 15.02 23.53 15.73
C THR A 143 15.81 22.35 16.25
N LEU A 144 17.09 22.26 15.84
CA LEU A 144 18.06 21.23 16.29
C LEU A 144 18.29 21.17 17.81
N VAL A 145 18.07 22.28 18.52
CA VAL A 145 18.29 22.39 19.97
C VAL A 145 17.11 21.82 20.78
N SER A 146 16.00 21.48 20.12
CA SER A 146 14.81 20.96 20.80
C SER A 146 14.93 19.47 21.11
N SER A 147 14.22 19.03 22.14
CA SER A 147 14.25 17.64 22.61
C SER A 147 13.80 16.66 21.50
N SER A 148 14.54 15.55 21.39
CA SER A 148 14.14 14.40 20.55
C SER A 148 12.89 13.75 21.14
N VAL A 149 11.91 13.50 20.28
CA VAL A 149 10.67 12.77 20.56
C VAL A 149 10.91 11.28 20.38
N ILE A 150 11.51 10.90 19.24
CA ILE A 150 11.76 9.51 18.86
C ILE A 150 12.84 9.44 17.78
N ASP A 151 13.68 8.43 17.87
CA ASP A 151 14.66 8.12 16.82
C ASP A 151 13.98 7.39 15.66
N LEU A 152 14.36 7.75 14.45
CA LEU A 152 13.82 7.24 13.21
C LEU A 152 14.89 6.44 12.47
N PRO A 153 14.89 5.10 12.58
CA PRO A 153 15.83 4.28 11.84
C PRO A 153 15.67 4.45 10.32
N PRO A 154 16.73 4.23 9.54
CA PRO A 154 16.69 4.34 8.08
C PRO A 154 15.67 3.36 7.49
N GLY A 155 14.78 3.88 6.63
CA GLY A 155 13.64 3.16 6.06
C GLY A 155 12.31 3.47 6.74
N SER A 156 12.30 4.26 7.83
CA SER A 156 11.06 4.59 8.54
C SER A 156 10.14 5.43 7.66
N GLN A 157 8.87 5.09 7.67
CA GLN A 157 7.80 5.80 6.99
C GLN A 157 7.22 6.87 7.90
N VAL A 158 7.03 8.05 7.36
CA VAL A 158 6.39 9.18 8.02
C VAL A 158 5.37 9.80 7.08
N ARG A 159 4.33 10.42 7.64
CA ARG A 159 3.32 11.14 6.84
C ARG A 159 3.48 12.63 7.03
N LEU A 160 3.78 13.35 5.95
CA LEU A 160 3.90 14.79 5.93
C LEU A 160 2.55 15.45 6.24
N ILE A 161 2.52 16.32 7.25
CA ILE A 161 1.35 17.15 7.61
C ILE A 161 1.56 18.57 7.07
N GLU A 162 2.71 19.17 7.40
CA GLU A 162 3.04 20.55 7.05
C GLU A 162 4.53 20.65 6.76
N LYS A 163 4.90 21.47 5.78
CA LYS A 163 6.30 21.80 5.49
C LYS A 163 6.56 23.27 5.81
N ARG A 164 7.60 23.54 6.60
CA ARG A 164 8.01 24.88 7.03
C ARG A 164 9.52 25.05 6.84
N GLY A 165 9.91 25.64 5.72
CA GLY A 165 11.31 25.84 5.36
C GLY A 165 12.04 24.50 5.25
N ASP A 166 13.12 24.36 6.02
CA ASP A 166 13.94 23.14 6.07
C ASP A 166 13.34 22.05 6.96
N TRP A 167 12.25 22.32 7.67
CA TRP A 167 11.61 21.38 8.58
C TRP A 167 10.25 20.92 8.06
N SER A 168 9.96 19.65 8.29
CA SER A 168 8.69 19.01 7.94
C SER A 168 8.05 18.46 9.20
N TYR A 169 6.83 18.89 9.48
CA TYR A 169 6.01 18.37 10.56
C TYR A 169 5.32 17.09 10.07
N CYS A 170 5.65 15.97 10.69
CA CYS A 170 5.25 14.66 10.23
C CYS A 170 4.55 13.87 11.34
N GLU A 171 3.61 13.03 10.91
CA GLU A 171 3.01 11.96 11.71
C GLU A 171 3.88 10.70 11.60
N ILE A 172 4.17 10.08 12.74
CA ILE A 172 5.08 8.95 12.87
C ILE A 172 4.29 7.77 13.45
N PRO A 173 4.33 6.58 12.84
CA PRO A 173 3.64 5.41 13.37
C PRO A 173 4.36 4.91 14.62
N TYR A 174 3.66 4.88 15.76
CA TYR A 174 4.22 4.37 17.01
C TYR A 174 3.21 3.54 17.81
N GLN A 175 3.45 2.24 17.91
CA GLN A 175 2.64 1.31 18.71
C GLN A 175 1.12 1.46 18.49
N ARG A 176 0.42 2.14 19.41
CA ARG A 176 -1.04 2.32 19.40
C ARG A 176 -1.50 3.70 18.93
N GLU A 177 -0.65 4.72 19.07
CA GLU A 177 -1.01 6.11 18.77
C GLU A 177 0.11 6.76 17.98
N ASN A 178 -0.24 7.43 16.89
CA ASN A 178 0.74 8.10 16.06
C ASN A 178 1.35 9.27 16.84
N LEU A 179 2.67 9.34 16.84
CA LEU A 179 3.41 10.49 17.35
C LEU A 179 3.49 11.56 16.27
N ARG A 180 3.80 12.78 16.67
CA ARG A 180 4.07 13.89 15.75
C ARG A 180 5.33 14.60 16.16
N GLY A 181 6.10 15.03 15.16
CA GLY A 181 7.35 15.74 15.38
C GLY A 181 7.84 16.43 14.13
N TRP A 182 8.81 17.30 14.33
CA TRP A 182 9.53 18.00 13.28
C TRP A 182 10.75 17.18 12.87
N ILE A 183 10.91 16.96 11.57
CA ILE A 183 12.04 16.25 10.98
C ILE A 183 12.65 17.15 9.92
N GLU A 184 13.96 17.10 9.75
CA GLU A 184 14.61 17.82 8.66
C GLU A 184 14.12 17.31 7.31
N THR A 185 13.82 18.22 6.39
CA THR A 185 13.25 17.84 5.09
C THR A 185 14.30 17.21 4.18
N ALA A 186 15.59 17.48 4.41
CA ALA A 186 16.68 16.95 3.59
C ALA A 186 16.82 15.42 3.71
N VAL A 187 16.50 14.85 4.88
CA VAL A 187 16.62 13.41 5.13
C VAL A 187 15.40 12.61 4.67
N LEU A 188 14.29 13.29 4.39
CA LEU A 188 13.04 12.72 3.94
C LEU A 188 13.01 12.65 2.41
N THR A 189 12.54 11.52 1.89
CA THR A 189 12.30 11.36 0.46
C THR A 189 10.88 10.86 0.23
N PRO A 190 10.09 11.46 -0.68
CA PRO A 190 8.75 10.99 -0.96
C PRO A 190 8.77 9.55 -1.47
N LEU A 191 7.85 8.72 -0.94
CA LEU A 191 7.66 7.35 -1.36
C LEU A 191 7.42 7.29 -2.88
N TRP A 192 6.55 8.19 -3.39
CA TRP A 192 6.26 8.30 -4.81
C TRP A 192 6.36 9.76 -5.28
N PRO A 193 7.41 10.13 -6.04
CA PRO A 193 7.60 11.51 -6.50
C PRO A 193 6.83 11.83 -7.80
N TYR A 194 6.16 10.86 -8.40
CA TYR A 194 5.47 11.01 -9.69
C TYR A 194 3.96 11.15 -9.51
N ASP A 195 3.24 11.40 -10.61
CA ASP A 195 1.78 11.41 -10.57
C ASP A 195 1.26 10.05 -10.08
N ALA A 196 0.41 10.09 -9.06
CA ALA A 196 -0.18 8.91 -8.46
C ALA A 196 -1.14 8.17 -9.40
N ARG A 197 -1.59 8.80 -10.50
CA ARG A 197 -2.38 8.16 -11.55
C ARG A 197 -1.67 7.01 -12.27
N TRP A 198 -0.34 6.96 -12.18
CA TRP A 198 0.45 5.89 -12.80
C TRP A 198 0.55 4.64 -11.92
N LEU A 199 0.02 4.71 -10.70
CA LEU A 199 -0.06 3.56 -9.82
C LEU A 199 -1.26 2.68 -10.19
N PRO A 200 -1.09 1.35 -10.20
CA PRO A 200 -2.12 0.41 -10.61
C PRO A 200 -3.27 0.26 -9.62
#